data_AF-A0A1Q3BBV8-F1
#
_entry.id   AF-A0A1Q3BBV8-F1
#
_cell.length_a   1.000
_cell.length_b   1.000
_cell.length_c   1.000
_cell.angle_alpha   90.00
_cell.angle_beta   90.00
_cell.angle_gamma   90.00
#
_symmetry.space_group_name_H-M   'P 1'
#
loop_
_entity.id
_entity.type
_entity.pdbx_description
1 polymer ?
#
loop_
_entity_poly.entity_id
_entity_poly.type
_entity_poly.pdbx_seq_one_letter_code
_entity_poly.pdbx_strand_id
1 'polypeptide(L)'
;MALMEVRIKRHGKWIVTKFVEEYSHDLDPPRRALKHLSHNVSHKNHVVMNMMDQFHGCGIGPSKIAKAINATSGSTPITTLHVSEHFRENRKNNVGREGFM
;
A
#
# COMPACT_ATOMS: atom_id res chain seq x y z
N MET A 1 13.01 -19.96 -12.31
CA MET A 1 11.88 -20.18 -11.39
C MET A 1 12.38 -20.91 -10.15
N ALA A 2 11.95 -20.50 -8.95
CA ALA A 2 12.26 -21.24 -7.73
C ALA A 2 11.22 -22.35 -7.49
N LEU A 3 11.67 -23.56 -7.17
CA LEU A 3 10.82 -24.70 -6.81
C LEU A 3 11.16 -25.14 -5.39
N MET A 4 10.14 -25.24 -4.54
CA MET A 4 10.28 -25.77 -3.18
C MET A 4 9.36 -26.98 -3.00
N GLU A 5 9.95 -28.15 -2.78
CA GLU A 5 9.23 -29.35 -2.41
C GLU A 5 9.14 -29.43 -0.89
N VAL A 6 7.91 -29.56 -0.38
CA VAL A 6 7.64 -29.68 1.06
C VAL A 6 6.88 -30.97 1.35
N ARG A 7 7.16 -31.56 2.52
CA ARG A 7 6.43 -32.72 3.05
C ARG A 7 5.97 -32.46 4.48
N ILE A 8 4.81 -32.98 4.83
CA ILE A 8 4.30 -32.97 6.20
C ILE A 8 4.78 -34.23 6.93
N LYS A 9 5.42 -34.07 8.10
CA LYS A 9 5.77 -35.18 8.98
C LYS A 9 4.52 -35.69 9.72
N ARG A 10 4.62 -36.90 10.30
CA ARG A 10 3.56 -37.52 11.12
C ARG A 10 3.07 -36.64 12.30
N HIS A 11 3.87 -35.67 12.74
CA HIS A 11 3.53 -34.72 13.81
C HIS A 11 3.04 -33.35 13.29
N GLY A 12 2.63 -33.24 12.02
CA GLY A 12 2.11 -31.98 11.45
C GLY A 12 3.17 -30.92 11.13
N LYS A 13 4.45 -31.21 11.38
CA LYS A 13 5.55 -30.31 11.03
C LYS A 13 5.85 -30.39 9.54
N TRP A 14 5.77 -29.26 8.85
CA TRP A 14 6.24 -29.11 7.48
C TRP A 14 7.77 -29.10 7.45
N ILE A 15 8.34 -29.88 6.53
CA ILE A 15 9.78 -29.86 6.23
C ILE A 15 9.98 -29.58 4.74
N VAL A 16 11.02 -28.83 4.42
CA VAL A 16 11.48 -28.66 3.04
C VAL A 16 12.33 -29.88 2.70
N THR A 17 11.98 -30.60 1.63
CA THR A 17 12.73 -31.79 1.19
C THR A 17 13.68 -31.48 0.04
N LYS A 18 13.33 -30.50 -0.79
CA LYS A 18 14.16 -30.04 -1.89
C LYS A 18 13.87 -28.57 -2.14
N PHE A 19 14.92 -27.80 -2.34
CA PHE A 19 14.83 -26.44 -2.80
C PHE A 19 15.70 -26.34 -4.05
N VAL A 20 15.09 -26.00 -5.18
CA VAL A 20 15.77 -25.72 -6.44
C VAL A 20 15.63 -24.24 -6.71
N GLU A 21 16.76 -23.55 -6.64
CA GLU A 21 16.84 -22.11 -6.78
C GLU A 21 17.44 -21.78 -8.14
N GLU A 22 16.62 -21.88 -9.19
CA GLU A 22 16.99 -21.44 -10.53
C GLU A 22 16.40 -20.06 -10.76
N TYR A 23 17.24 -19.04 -10.81
CA TYR A 23 16.79 -17.69 -11.10
C TYR A 23 16.82 -17.45 -12.61
N SER A 24 15.70 -16.98 -13.18
CA SER A 24 15.66 -16.50 -14.57
C SER A 24 16.03 -15.02 -14.70
N HIS A 25 16.44 -14.38 -13.60
CA HIS A 25 16.78 -12.97 -13.49
C HIS A 25 17.63 -12.72 -12.25
N ASP A 26 18.43 -11.66 -12.24
CA ASP A 26 19.22 -11.27 -11.07
C ASP A 26 18.33 -10.88 -9.89
N LEU A 27 18.83 -11.10 -8.67
CA LEU A 27 18.18 -10.62 -7.44
C LEU A 27 18.06 -9.08 -7.47
N ASP A 28 16.91 -8.57 -7.06
CA ASP A 28 16.73 -7.13 -6.93
C ASP A 28 17.69 -6.56 -5.87
N PRO A 29 18.39 -5.44 -6.16
CA PRO A 29 19.31 -4.84 -5.21
C PRO A 29 18.57 -4.41 -3.92
N PRO A 30 19.22 -4.41 -2.74
CA PRO A 30 18.60 -4.07 -1.46
C PRO A 30 17.86 -2.73 -1.45
N ARG A 31 18.32 -1.75 -2.25
CA ARG A 31 17.66 -0.45 -2.43
C ARG A 31 16.25 -0.56 -3.02
N ARG A 32 15.96 -1.62 -3.78
CA ARG A 32 14.64 -1.91 -4.35
C ARG A 32 13.79 -2.78 -3.43
N ALA A 33 14.36 -3.45 -2.42
CA ALA A 33 13.64 -4.28 -1.44
C ALA A 33 12.45 -3.54 -0.79
N LEU A 34 12.61 -2.25 -0.46
CA LEU A 34 11.55 -1.39 0.07
C LEU A 34 10.31 -1.30 -0.84
N LYS A 35 10.48 -1.44 -2.16
CA LYS A 35 9.38 -1.41 -3.14
C LYS A 35 8.59 -2.72 -3.18
N HIS A 36 9.15 -3.82 -2.66
CA HIS A 36 8.45 -5.11 -2.54
C HIS A 36 7.60 -5.20 -1.27
N LEU A 37 7.68 -4.20 -0.37
CA LEU A 37 6.79 -4.12 0.79
C LEU A 37 5.39 -3.67 0.32
N SER A 38 4.58 -4.64 -0.09
CA SER A 38 3.18 -4.43 -0.51
C SER A 38 2.32 -3.67 0.51
N HIS A 39 2.75 -3.64 1.77
CA HIS A 39 2.04 -3.07 2.92
C HIS A 39 2.59 -1.70 3.37
N ASN A 40 3.69 -1.19 2.79
CA ASN A 40 4.30 0.07 3.27
C ASN A 40 3.75 1.32 2.57
N VAL A 41 2.45 1.29 2.33
CA VAL A 41 1.75 2.28 1.54
C VAL A 41 0.96 3.14 2.50
N SER A 42 1.53 4.26 2.96
CA SER A 42 0.88 5.19 3.90
C SER A 42 -0.44 5.74 3.35
N HIS A 43 -0.59 5.85 2.03
CA HIS A 43 -1.86 6.13 1.36
C HIS A 43 -2.82 4.93 1.35
N LYS A 44 -2.57 3.85 2.09
CA LYS A 44 -3.58 2.80 2.37
C LYS A 44 -3.90 2.71 3.86
N ASN A 45 -3.29 3.59 4.67
CA ASN A 45 -3.62 3.70 6.08
C ASN A 45 -4.95 4.45 6.24
N HIS A 46 -5.92 3.80 6.87
CA HIS A 46 -7.25 4.36 7.12
C HIS A 46 -7.21 5.69 7.90
N VAL A 47 -6.25 5.86 8.82
CA VAL A 47 -6.07 7.12 9.57
C VAL A 47 -5.71 8.26 8.64
N VAL A 48 -4.77 8.02 7.72
CA VAL A 48 -4.34 9.01 6.74
C VAL A 48 -5.48 9.34 5.77
N MET A 49 -6.25 8.34 5.34
CA MET A 49 -7.40 8.56 4.47
C MET A 49 -8.51 9.38 5.11
N ASN A 50 -8.85 9.09 6.37
CA ASN A 50 -9.79 9.91 7.11
C ASN A 50 -9.31 11.36 7.26
N MET A 51 -8.01 11.58 7.51
CA MET A 51 -7.45 12.94 7.53
C MET A 51 -7.55 13.63 6.17
N MET A 52 -7.31 12.91 5.07
CA MET A 52 -7.51 13.45 3.71
C MET A 52 -8.96 13.89 3.49
N ASP A 53 -9.93 13.07 3.89
CA ASP A 53 -11.36 13.38 3.74
C ASP A 53 -11.80 14.56 4.61
N GLN A 54 -11.34 14.62 5.87
CA GLN A 54 -11.60 15.74 6.77
C GLN A 54 -11.07 17.06 6.22
N PHE A 55 -9.80 17.09 5.78
CA PHE A 55 -9.22 18.28 5.20
C PHE A 55 -9.89 18.67 3.88
N HIS A 56 -10.32 17.70 3.08
CA HIS A 56 -11.07 17.96 1.87
C HIS A 56 -12.44 18.58 2.16
N GLY A 57 -13.15 18.08 3.17
CA GLY A 57 -14.41 18.66 3.65
C GLY A 57 -14.27 20.10 4.14
N CYS A 58 -13.09 20.48 4.62
CA CYS A 58 -12.74 21.88 4.95
C CYS A 58 -12.33 22.73 3.72
N GLY A 59 -12.44 22.20 2.50
CA GLY A 59 -12.09 22.91 1.26
C GLY A 59 -10.57 23.03 0.99
N ILE A 60 -9.75 22.21 1.67
CA ILE A 60 -8.30 22.26 1.48
C ILE A 60 -7.90 21.51 0.20
N GLY A 61 -7.05 22.13 -0.61
CA GLY A 61 -6.58 21.55 -1.86
C GLY A 61 -5.54 20.42 -1.66
N PRO A 62 -5.44 19.45 -2.60
CA PRO A 62 -4.61 18.24 -2.46
C PRO A 62 -3.14 18.48 -2.07
N SER A 63 -2.50 19.52 -2.62
CA SER A 63 -1.10 19.86 -2.29
C SER A 63 -0.93 20.27 -0.83
N LYS A 64 -1.86 21.07 -0.30
CA LYS A 64 -1.83 21.54 1.09
C LYS A 64 -2.12 20.39 2.05
N ILE A 65 -3.04 19.49 1.69
CA ILE A 65 -3.35 18.26 2.42
C ILE A 65 -2.09 17.38 2.55
N ALA A 66 -1.40 17.08 1.44
CA ALA A 66 -0.18 16.28 1.47
C ALA A 66 0.90 16.88 2.38
N LYS A 67 1.07 18.21 2.32
CA LYS A 67 2.02 18.93 3.19
C LYS A 67 1.64 18.84 4.68
N ALA A 68 0.35 19.00 5.00
CA ALA A 68 -0.14 18.93 6.37
C ALA A 68 0.06 17.52 6.97
N ILE A 69 -0.32 16.48 6.23
CA ILE A 69 -0.19 15.09 6.68
C ILE A 69 1.28 14.71 6.92
N ASN A 70 2.18 15.10 6.00
CA ASN A 70 3.61 14.84 6.14
C ASN A 70 4.25 15.63 7.29
N ALA A 71 3.68 16.77 7.69
CA ALA A 71 4.15 17.52 8.85
C ALA A 71 3.75 16.85 10.18
N THR A 72 2.66 16.08 10.19
CA THR A 72 2.13 15.41 11.39
C THR A 72 2.57 13.95 11.52
N SER A 73 3.11 13.33 10.48
CA SER A 73 3.43 11.89 10.45
C SER A 73 4.80 11.61 9.86
N GLY A 74 5.63 10.85 10.57
CA GLY A 74 6.94 10.37 10.09
C GLY A 74 6.89 9.10 9.25
N SER A 75 5.73 8.77 8.66
CA SER A 75 5.53 7.58 7.83
C SER A 75 5.99 7.82 6.38
N THR A 76 5.73 6.86 5.47
CA THR A 76 6.10 7.02 4.05
C THR A 76 5.48 8.31 3.47
N PRO A 77 6.25 9.16 2.76
CA PRO A 77 5.77 10.46 2.33
C PRO A 77 4.50 10.37 1.46
N ILE A 78 3.48 11.12 1.85
CA ILE A 78 2.27 11.30 1.05
C ILE A 78 2.54 12.31 -0.05
N THR A 79 2.30 11.92 -1.30
CA THR A 79 2.42 12.81 -2.45
C THR A 79 1.06 13.43 -2.77
N THR A 80 1.06 14.57 -3.48
CA THR A 80 -0.17 15.17 -4.02
C THR A 80 -0.93 14.20 -4.94
N LEU A 81 -0.20 13.31 -5.63
CA LEU A 81 -0.80 12.28 -6.47
C LEU A 81 -1.63 11.30 -5.65
N HIS A 82 -1.10 10.79 -4.53
CA HIS A 82 -1.84 9.89 -3.63
C HIS A 82 -3.15 10.51 -3.16
N VAL A 83 -3.13 11.80 -2.79
CA VAL A 83 -4.34 12.53 -2.36
C VAL A 83 -5.34 12.67 -3.51
N SER A 84 -4.86 12.95 -4.72
CA SER A 84 -5.71 13.12 -5.90
C SER A 84 -6.33 11.80 -6.35
N GLU A 85 -5.58 10.70 -6.25
CA GLU A 85 -6.04 9.34 -6.54
C GLU A 85 -7.13 8.91 -5.57
N HIS A 86 -6.95 9.13 -4.26
CA HIS A 86 -7.97 8.88 -3.24
C HIS A 86 -9.30 9.57 -3.56
N PHE A 87 -9.27 10.89 -3.85
CA PHE A 87 -10.49 11.61 -4.20
C PHE A 87 -11.09 11.18 -5.54
N ARG A 88 -10.27 10.70 -6.48
CA ARG A 88 -10.75 10.12 -7.74
C ARG A 88 -11.46 8.79 -7.49
N GLU A 89 -10.93 7.95 -6.61
CA GLU A 89 -11.54 6.67 -6.21
C GLU A 89 -12.84 6.89 -5.44
N ASN A 90 -12.86 7.81 -4.48
CA ASN A 90 -14.08 8.19 -3.75
C ASN A 90 -15.19 8.68 -4.70
N ARG A 91 -14.85 9.53 -5.69
CA ARG A 91 -15.82 9.97 -6.71
C ARG A 91 -16.36 8.81 -7.54
N LYS A 92 -15.48 7.89 -8.00
CA LYS A 92 -15.91 6.69 -8.75
C LYS A 92 -16.83 5.80 -7.93
N ASN A 93 -16.53 5.63 -6.64
CA ASN A 93 -17.31 4.79 -5.73
C ASN A 93 -18.68 5.40 -5.39
N ASN A 94 -18.83 6.72 -5.52
CA ASN A 94 -20.07 7.44 -5.24
C ASN A 94 -20.92 7.78 -6.48
N VAL A 95 -20.50 7.37 -7.69
CA VAL A 95 -21.32 7.53 -8.91
C VAL A 95 -22.67 6.85 -8.71
N GLY A 96 -23.76 7.61 -8.86
CA GLY A 96 -25.14 7.11 -8.67
C GLY A 96 -25.67 7.17 -7.23
N ARG A 97 -24.87 7.66 -6.26
CA ARG A 97 -25.31 7.96 -4.87
C ARG A 97 -25.33 9.46 -4.56
N GLU A 98 -25.27 10.30 -5.59
CA GLU A 98 -25.04 11.75 -5.48
C GLU A 98 -26.21 12.57 -4.88
N GLY A 99 -27.26 11.92 -4.37
CA GLY A 99 -28.50 12.58 -3.89
C GLY A 99 -29.04 12.09 -2.55
N PHE A 100 -28.30 11.29 -1.79
CA PHE A 100 -28.65 10.94 -0.40
C PHE A 100 -27.76 11.73 0.55
N MET A 101 -28.12 12.99 0.81
CA MET A 101 -27.64 13.76 1.95
C MET A 101 -28.77 14.60 2.53
#